data_AF-A0A1Y1N7I6-F1
#
_entry.id   AF-A0A1Y1N7I6-F1
#
_cell.length_a   1.000
_cell.length_b   1.000
_cell.length_c   1.000
_cell.angle_alpha   90.00
_cell.angle_beta   90.00
_cell.angle_gamma   90.00
#
_symmetry.space_group_name_H-M   'P 1'
#
loop_
_entity.id
_entity.type
_entity.pdbx_description
1 polymer ?
#
loop_
_entity_poly.entity_id
_entity_poly.type
_entity_poly.pdbx_seq_one_letter_code
_entity_poly.pdbx_strand_id
1 'polypeptide(L)'
;LTLTSRAFHNDVYPQFAEMVTKTFGYDRVLPSSTGAEAAETAIKVARKWAYKVKGVPKDQAIILGAAGNHHGRTLATISLASDAQSRDNYGPLVSNISCYIPGTDRPIAYNDKDALREAFDSAGFNLAA
;
A
#
# COMPACT_ATOMS: atom_id res chain seq x y z
N LEU A 1 13.54 -22.10 -19.09
CA LEU A 1 13.03 -20.70 -19.01
C LEU A 1 13.04 -20.32 -17.53
N THR A 2 13.74 -19.27 -17.10
CA THR A 2 13.89 -18.92 -15.66
C THR A 2 12.86 -17.88 -15.17
N LEU A 3 12.10 -17.28 -16.07
CA LEU A 3 10.99 -16.36 -15.79
C LEU A 3 9.77 -16.82 -16.58
N THR A 4 8.79 -17.38 -15.89
CA THR A 4 7.49 -17.70 -16.50
C THR A 4 6.57 -16.51 -16.35
N SER A 5 6.11 -15.96 -17.48
CA SER A 5 5.06 -14.94 -17.48
C SER A 5 3.81 -15.46 -16.78
N ARG A 6 3.13 -14.61 -16.01
CA ARG A 6 1.80 -14.91 -15.42
C ARG A 6 0.72 -15.19 -16.48
N ALA A 7 0.99 -14.90 -17.75
CA ALA A 7 0.11 -15.23 -18.87
C ALA A 7 0.09 -16.74 -19.18
N PHE A 8 1.05 -17.52 -18.67
CA PHE A 8 1.14 -18.96 -18.91
C PHE A 8 1.14 -19.74 -17.61
N HIS A 9 0.51 -20.91 -17.64
CA HIS A 9 0.61 -21.87 -16.55
C HIS A 9 2.01 -22.50 -16.53
N ASN A 10 2.53 -22.70 -15.33
CA ASN A 10 3.66 -23.58 -15.08
C ASN A 10 3.36 -24.43 -13.83
N ASP A 11 4.09 -25.53 -13.70
CA ASP A 11 3.96 -26.53 -12.63
C ASP A 11 4.62 -26.13 -11.31
N VAL A 12 5.49 -25.11 -11.31
CA VAL A 12 6.20 -24.64 -10.11
C VAL A 12 5.38 -23.63 -9.31
N TYR A 13 4.67 -22.70 -9.97
CA TYR A 13 3.90 -21.64 -9.30
C TYR A 13 2.82 -22.18 -8.34
N PRO A 14 2.01 -23.20 -8.70
CA PRO A 14 1.01 -23.75 -7.78
C PRO A 14 1.62 -24.31 -6.50
N GLN A 15 2.77 -24.98 -6.61
CA GLN A 15 3.49 -25.54 -5.45
C GLN A 15 4.02 -24.44 -4.55
N PHE A 16 4.62 -23.39 -5.14
CA PHE A 16 5.04 -22.20 -4.41
C PHE A 16 3.85 -21.52 -3.72
N ALA A 17 2.73 -21.35 -4.44
CA ALA A 17 1.55 -20.69 -3.91
C ALA A 17 0.93 -21.46 -2.75
N GLU A 18 0.83 -22.79 -2.85
CA GLU A 18 0.34 -23.65 -1.78
C GLU A 18 1.26 -23.60 -0.55
N MET A 19 2.58 -23.70 -0.75
CA MET A 19 3.55 -23.62 0.34
C MET A 19 3.43 -22.29 1.10
N VAL A 20 3.39 -21.15 0.39
CA VAL A 20 3.30 -19.83 1.03
C VAL A 20 1.97 -19.64 1.75
N THR A 21 0.85 -19.99 1.10
CA THR A 21 -0.48 -19.83 1.69
C THR A 21 -0.67 -20.69 2.94
N LYS A 22 -0.20 -21.94 2.94
CA LYS A 22 -0.21 -22.81 4.13
C LYS A 22 0.71 -22.31 5.25
N THR A 23 1.87 -21.76 4.90
CA THR A 23 2.85 -21.28 5.88
C THR A 23 2.36 -20.04 6.63
N PHE A 24 1.77 -19.08 5.91
CA PHE A 24 1.36 -17.79 6.49
C PHE A 24 -0.14 -17.69 6.80
N GLY A 25 -0.95 -18.70 6.45
CA GLY A 25 -2.39 -18.72 6.74
C GLY A 25 -3.24 -17.76 5.91
N TYR A 26 -2.78 -17.39 4.70
CA TYR A 26 -3.54 -16.54 3.78
C TYR A 26 -4.21 -17.36 2.67
N ASP A 27 -5.36 -16.92 2.20
CA ASP A 27 -6.10 -17.61 1.12
C ASP A 27 -5.41 -17.53 -0.24
N ARG A 28 -4.63 -16.48 -0.49
CA ARG A 28 -4.03 -16.17 -1.81
C ARG A 28 -2.65 -15.55 -1.64
N VAL A 29 -1.78 -15.76 -2.63
CA VAL A 29 -0.50 -15.06 -2.76
C VAL A 29 -0.39 -14.44 -4.16
N LEU A 30 0.26 -13.28 -4.23
CA LEU A 30 0.59 -12.62 -5.48
C LEU A 30 2.08 -12.23 -5.43
N PRO A 31 2.99 -13.04 -6.01
CA PRO A 31 4.41 -12.70 -6.02
C PRO A 31 4.70 -11.55 -6.98
N SER A 32 5.69 -10.76 -6.59
CA SER A 32 6.27 -9.64 -7.34
C SER A 32 7.79 -9.77 -7.38
N SER A 33 8.46 -9.02 -8.25
CA SER A 33 9.91 -9.07 -8.41
C SER A 33 10.64 -8.24 -7.35
N THR A 34 10.01 -7.16 -6.87
CA THR A 34 10.59 -6.26 -5.87
C THR A 34 9.61 -5.93 -4.74
N GLY A 35 10.14 -5.43 -3.62
CA GLY A 35 9.32 -4.91 -2.51
C GLY A 35 8.47 -3.70 -2.91
N ALA A 36 8.98 -2.83 -3.79
CA ALA A 36 8.22 -1.67 -4.29
C ALA A 36 7.00 -2.11 -5.11
N GLU A 37 7.15 -3.12 -5.97
CA GLU A 37 6.02 -3.70 -6.72
C GLU A 37 5.00 -4.36 -5.78
N ALA A 38 5.44 -5.01 -4.71
CA ALA A 38 4.55 -5.57 -3.70
C ALA A 38 3.75 -4.48 -2.97
N ALA A 39 4.39 -3.37 -2.57
CA ALA A 39 3.73 -2.23 -1.92
C ALA A 39 2.72 -1.54 -2.86
N GLU A 40 3.10 -1.24 -4.10
CA GLU A 40 2.19 -0.69 -5.14
C GLU A 40 0.98 -1.62 -5.37
N THR A 41 1.21 -2.93 -5.38
CA THR A 41 0.14 -3.92 -5.55
C THR A 41 -0.80 -3.92 -4.36
N ALA A 42 -0.28 -3.84 -3.12
CA ALA A 42 -1.11 -3.74 -1.91
C ALA A 42 -1.97 -2.47 -1.92
N ILE A 43 -1.38 -1.32 -2.28
CA ILE A 43 -2.09 -0.04 -2.45
C ILE A 43 -3.24 -0.19 -3.46
N LYS A 44 -2.98 -0.84 -4.60
CA LYS A 44 -4.00 -1.07 -5.65
C LYS A 44 -5.11 -2.00 -5.18
N VAL A 45 -4.78 -3.06 -4.45
CA VAL A 45 -5.77 -3.99 -3.88
C VAL A 45 -6.65 -3.27 -2.87
N ALA A 46 -6.07 -2.50 -1.95
CA ALA A 46 -6.79 -1.73 -0.94
C ALA A 46 -7.74 -0.71 -1.58
N ARG A 47 -7.27 0.10 -2.53
CA ARG A 47 -8.12 1.06 -3.26
C ARG A 47 -9.24 0.37 -4.02
N LYS A 48 -8.94 -0.70 -4.77
CA LYS A 48 -9.94 -1.44 -5.54
C LYS A 48 -11.01 -2.05 -4.63
N TRP A 49 -10.62 -2.58 -3.47
CA TRP A 49 -11.55 -3.08 -2.46
C TRP A 49 -12.39 -1.94 -1.87
N ALA A 50 -11.77 -0.81 -1.53
CA ALA A 50 -12.47 0.34 -0.98
C ALA A 50 -13.58 0.83 -1.92
N TYR A 51 -13.31 0.90 -3.23
CA TYR A 51 -14.31 1.32 -4.21
C TYR A 51 -15.36 0.24 -4.51
N LYS A 52 -14.95 -1.03 -4.66
CA LYS A 52 -15.86 -2.09 -5.13
C LYS A 52 -16.66 -2.77 -4.02
N VAL A 53 -16.13 -2.78 -2.81
CA VAL A 53 -16.68 -3.55 -1.68
C VAL A 53 -17.07 -2.62 -0.54
N LYS A 54 -16.15 -1.77 -0.07
CA LYS A 54 -16.45 -0.82 1.02
C LYS A 54 -17.46 0.24 0.58
N GLY A 55 -17.41 0.66 -0.68
CA GLY A 55 -18.30 1.67 -1.25
C GLY A 55 -17.78 3.12 -1.13
N VAL A 56 -16.48 3.30 -0.92
CA VAL A 56 -15.84 4.63 -0.91
C VAL A 56 -16.13 5.33 -2.24
N PRO A 57 -16.49 6.64 -2.24
CA PRO A 57 -16.69 7.38 -3.48
C PRO A 57 -15.45 7.31 -4.38
N LYS A 58 -15.69 7.34 -5.70
CA LYS A 58 -14.62 7.28 -6.69
C LYS A 58 -13.54 8.33 -6.40
N ASP A 59 -12.28 7.91 -6.51
CA ASP A 59 -11.07 8.73 -6.33
C ASP A 59 -10.86 9.30 -4.91
N GLN A 60 -11.66 8.86 -3.93
CA GLN A 60 -11.55 9.32 -2.54
C GLN A 60 -10.88 8.32 -1.58
N ALA A 61 -10.39 7.17 -2.04
CA ALA A 61 -9.75 6.20 -1.15
C ALA A 61 -8.40 6.70 -0.61
N ILE A 62 -8.29 6.78 0.71
CA ILE A 62 -7.11 7.24 1.45
C ILE A 62 -6.27 6.04 1.87
N ILE A 63 -4.96 6.13 1.61
CA ILE A 63 -3.95 5.18 2.08
C ILE A 63 -3.01 5.91 3.03
N LEU A 64 -2.83 5.36 4.23
CA LEU A 64 -1.99 5.94 5.26
C LEU A 64 -0.77 5.06 5.56
N GLY A 65 0.34 5.70 5.90
CA GLY A 65 1.53 5.06 6.46
C GLY A 65 2.00 5.78 7.72
N ALA A 66 2.90 5.16 8.47
CA ALA A 66 3.58 5.84 9.57
C ALA A 66 4.76 6.69 9.06
N ALA A 67 5.07 7.81 9.70
CA ALA A 67 6.29 8.56 9.41
C ALA A 67 7.54 7.70 9.69
N GLY A 68 8.60 7.91 8.90
CA GLY A 68 9.79 7.06 8.90
C GLY A 68 9.64 5.72 8.16
N ASN A 69 8.54 5.52 7.42
CA ASN A 69 8.36 4.32 6.59
C ASN A 69 9.35 4.27 5.42
N HIS A 70 9.55 3.06 4.88
CA HIS A 70 10.26 2.83 3.64
C HIS A 70 9.62 1.68 2.86
N HIS A 71 8.93 2.02 1.76
CA HIS A 71 8.22 1.04 0.92
C HIS A 71 8.76 0.95 -0.53
N GLY A 72 9.90 1.59 -0.80
CA GLY A 72 10.52 1.65 -2.12
C GLY A 72 10.53 3.06 -2.70
N ARG A 73 10.88 3.16 -3.99
CA ARG A 73 11.14 4.43 -4.70
C ARG A 73 10.19 4.72 -5.87
N THR A 74 9.05 4.04 -5.96
CA THR A 74 8.03 4.34 -6.97
C THR A 74 7.15 5.49 -6.50
N LEU A 75 6.40 6.12 -7.40
CA LEU A 75 5.62 7.33 -7.10
C LEU A 75 4.65 7.13 -5.92
N ALA A 76 3.93 6.00 -5.82
CA ALA A 76 3.01 5.80 -4.69
C ALA A 76 3.77 5.59 -3.37
N THR A 77 4.90 4.89 -3.40
CA THR A 77 5.67 4.60 -2.17
C THR A 77 6.42 5.85 -1.67
N ILE A 78 6.94 6.71 -2.55
CA ILE A 78 7.52 7.99 -2.12
C ILE A 78 6.45 9.01 -1.71
N SER A 79 5.19 8.83 -2.16
CA SER A 79 4.06 9.62 -1.64
C SER A 79 3.79 9.31 -0.16
N LEU A 80 4.04 8.07 0.29
CA LEU A 80 4.00 7.69 1.72
C LEU A 80 5.20 8.20 2.52
N ALA A 81 6.35 8.45 1.88
CA ALA A 81 7.58 8.80 2.60
C ALA A 81 7.41 10.13 3.37
N SER A 82 8.07 10.23 4.53
CA SER A 82 8.12 11.46 5.34
C SER A 82 9.39 12.27 5.12
N ASP A 83 10.45 11.68 4.54
CA ASP A 83 11.71 12.37 4.31
C ASP A 83 11.67 13.19 3.02
N ALA A 84 12.25 14.40 3.09
CA ALA A 84 12.29 15.31 1.95
C ALA A 84 13.09 14.72 0.79
N GLN A 85 14.19 13.99 1.07
CA GLN A 85 15.08 13.44 0.05
C GLN A 85 14.35 12.48 -0.90
N SER A 86 13.47 11.62 -0.39
CA SER A 86 12.71 10.67 -1.21
C SER A 86 11.62 11.35 -2.06
N ARG A 87 11.25 12.59 -1.74
CA ARG A 87 10.13 13.33 -2.36
C ARG A 87 10.57 14.48 -3.24
N ASP A 88 11.79 14.98 -3.03
CA ASP A 88 12.30 16.20 -3.64
C ASP A 88 12.35 16.09 -5.17
N ASN A 89 11.77 17.08 -5.85
CA ASN A 89 11.72 17.18 -7.32
C ASN A 89 11.08 15.99 -8.08
N TYR A 90 10.23 15.18 -7.43
CA TYR A 90 9.47 14.08 -8.08
C TYR A 90 7.96 14.35 -8.23
N GLY A 91 7.51 15.56 -7.89
CA GLY A 91 6.09 15.94 -7.89
C GLY A 91 5.46 16.06 -9.29
N PRO A 92 4.11 16.07 -9.38
CA PRO A 92 3.18 15.93 -8.27
C PRO A 92 3.13 14.50 -7.72
N LEU A 93 3.06 14.39 -6.39
CA LEU A 93 2.91 13.10 -5.71
C LEU A 93 1.48 12.58 -5.81
N VAL A 94 1.30 11.29 -5.55
CA VAL A 94 0.00 10.62 -5.68
C VAL A 94 -0.93 11.10 -4.57
N SER A 95 -2.05 11.70 -4.95
CA SER A 95 -3.07 12.16 -4.01
C SER A 95 -3.64 11.02 -3.17
N ASN A 96 -4.08 11.35 -1.96
CA ASN A 96 -4.68 10.41 -0.99
C ASN A 96 -3.77 9.23 -0.63
N ILE A 97 -2.45 9.43 -0.71
CA ILE A 97 -1.42 8.53 -0.20
C ILE A 97 -0.44 9.39 0.59
N SER A 98 -0.39 9.22 1.92
CA SER A 98 0.49 10.04 2.76
C SER A 98 0.81 9.33 4.08
N CYS A 99 1.76 9.89 4.83
CA CYS A 99 1.99 9.56 6.23
C CYS A 99 1.58 10.70 7.18
N TYR A 100 0.63 11.53 6.76
CA TYR A 100 0.14 12.68 7.51
C TYR A 100 -1.33 12.48 7.87
N ILE A 101 -1.73 12.95 9.05
CA ILE A 101 -3.12 12.93 9.50
C ILE A 101 -3.94 13.76 8.50
N PRO A 102 -4.98 13.18 7.86
CA PRO A 102 -5.77 13.87 6.84
C PRO A 102 -6.27 15.24 7.30
N GLY A 103 -6.07 16.26 6.45
CA GLY A 103 -6.46 17.64 6.76
C GLY A 103 -5.47 18.41 7.64
N THR A 104 -4.31 17.84 7.96
CA THR A 104 -3.26 18.49 8.76
C THR A 104 -1.86 18.25 8.19
N ASP A 105 -0.88 19.01 8.67
CA ASP A 105 0.55 18.77 8.40
C ASP A 105 1.22 17.89 9.48
N ARG A 106 0.44 17.28 10.37
CA ARG A 106 0.98 16.42 11.43
C ARG A 106 1.26 15.01 10.91
N PRO A 107 2.47 14.47 11.09
CA PRO A 107 2.79 13.11 10.70
C PRO A 107 2.08 12.10 11.60
N ILE A 108 1.77 10.93 11.05
CA ILE A 108 1.33 9.76 11.83
C ILE A 108 2.58 9.12 12.43
N ALA A 109 2.90 9.46 13.68
CA ALA A 109 4.12 8.98 14.33
C ALA A 109 4.11 7.44 14.50
N TYR A 110 5.24 6.81 14.23
CA TYR A 110 5.40 5.38 14.50
C TYR A 110 5.28 5.11 16.01
N ASN A 111 4.60 4.01 16.36
CA ASN A 111 4.34 3.61 17.74
C ASN A 111 3.53 4.64 18.58
N ASP A 112 2.73 5.48 17.90
CA ASP A 112 1.79 6.39 18.53
C ASP A 112 0.34 5.98 18.22
N LYS A 113 -0.35 5.46 19.23
CA LYS A 113 -1.73 4.99 19.08
C LYS A 113 -2.74 6.13 18.93
N ASP A 114 -2.45 7.28 19.52
CA ASP A 114 -3.37 8.42 19.50
C ASP A 114 -3.30 9.12 18.16
N ALA A 115 -2.09 9.29 17.61
CA ALA A 115 -1.91 9.76 16.24
C ALA A 115 -2.58 8.83 15.21
N LEU A 116 -2.47 7.50 15.39
CA LEU A 116 -3.12 6.53 14.51
C LEU A 116 -4.65 6.63 14.59
N ARG A 117 -5.21 6.71 15.81
CA ARG A 117 -6.66 6.85 16.02
C ARG A 117 -7.18 8.13 15.38
N GLU A 118 -6.50 9.24 15.60
CA GLU A 118 -6.87 10.53 15.01
C GLU A 118 -6.84 10.48 13.47
N ALA A 119 -5.83 9.84 12.90
CA ALA A 119 -5.73 9.67 11.45
C ALA A 119 -6.89 8.85 10.88
N PHE A 120 -7.31 7.79 11.60
CA PHE A 120 -8.43 6.94 11.19
C PHE A 120 -9.75 7.68 11.29
N ASP A 121 -9.98 8.43 12.37
CA ASP A 121 -11.18 9.23 12.56
C ASP A 121 -11.27 10.33 11.49
N SER A 122 -10.14 10.97 11.15
CA SER A 122 -10.07 12.02 10.13
C SER A 122 -10.24 11.47 8.71
N ALA A 123 -9.70 10.30 8.40
CA ALA A 123 -9.93 9.62 7.12
C ALA A 123 -11.37 9.09 7.02
N GLY A 124 -11.97 8.71 8.15
CA GLY A 124 -13.33 8.22 8.26
C GLY A 124 -13.63 7.07 7.31
N PHE A 125 -14.78 7.17 6.62
CA PHE A 125 -15.23 6.14 5.69
C PHE A 125 -14.26 5.95 4.51
N ASN A 126 -13.50 6.97 4.14
CA ASN A 126 -12.61 6.97 2.98
C ASN A 126 -11.29 6.21 3.21
N LEU A 127 -10.97 5.81 4.45
CA LEU A 127 -9.78 5.01 4.75
C LEU A 127 -9.82 3.65 4.04
N ALA A 128 -8.83 3.35 3.22
CA ALA A 128 -8.71 2.11 2.47
C ALA A 128 -7.62 1.18 3.01
N ALA A 129 -6.51 1.72 3.51
CA ALA A 129 -5.45 1.00 4.23
C ALA A 129 -4.67 1.96 5.12
#